data_AF-A0ABD1A1P3-F1
#
_entry.id   AF-A0ABD1A1P3-F1
#
_cell.length_a   1.000
_cell.length_b   1.000
_cell.length_c   1.000
_cell.angle_alpha   90.00
_cell.angle_beta   90.00
_cell.angle_gamma   90.00
#
_symmetry.space_group_name_H-M   'P 1'
#
loop_
_entity.id
_entity.type
_entity.pdbx_description
1 polymer ?
#
loop_
_entity_poly.entity_id
_entity_poly.type
_entity_poly.pdbx_seq_one_letter_code
_entity_poly.pdbx_strand_id
1 'polypeptide(L)'
;MATPPLTPRMLTPTTLSPLGSPRSKKSTAAVRPEITLEQPSGKNKTTGSKSTKLFRRVRSVFRSLPIMSPMCKFPVGGTRLHENHVHGGTRVTGTLFGYRKTRVNLAVQENPRSLPILLLELAIPTGKLLQDLGVGLVRIALECEKKPSEKTKIIDEPIWALYCNGKKSGYGVKRQPTEEDLVVMQMLHAVSMGAGVLPVSSSTTEQSGGGGGQQEGDLTYMRAHFERVIGSRDSETYYMMNPDGNSGPELSIFFVRV
;
A
#
# COMPACT_ATOMS: atom_id res chain seq x y z
N MET A 1 84.26 3.35 -38.75
CA MET A 1 83.16 2.46 -39.21
C MET A 1 82.50 1.85 -37.99
N ALA A 2 81.17 1.97 -37.93
CA ALA A 2 80.15 1.19 -37.22
C ALA A 2 80.44 0.58 -35.83
N THR A 3 79.61 0.99 -34.86
CA THR A 3 79.34 0.39 -33.54
C THR A 3 78.87 -1.07 -33.61
N PRO A 4 79.04 -1.82 -32.50
CA PRO A 4 77.92 -2.60 -31.96
C PRO A 4 77.56 -2.17 -30.51
N PRO A 5 76.27 -2.23 -30.12
CA PRO A 5 75.84 -1.96 -28.75
C PRO A 5 75.84 -3.25 -27.92
N LEU A 6 76.27 -3.18 -26.65
CA LEU A 6 76.10 -4.27 -25.69
C LEU A 6 75.62 -3.74 -24.33
N THR A 7 74.31 -3.90 -24.14
CA THR A 7 73.60 -4.43 -22.95
C THR A 7 73.95 -3.95 -21.53
N PRO A 8 72.97 -3.33 -20.83
CA PRO A 8 72.96 -3.28 -19.38
C PRO A 8 72.37 -4.55 -18.74
N ARG A 9 73.00 -4.92 -17.62
CA ARG A 9 72.82 -6.12 -16.78
C ARG A 9 71.44 -6.13 -16.12
N MET A 10 70.62 -7.15 -16.39
CA MET A 10 69.32 -7.37 -15.74
C MET A 10 69.49 -8.04 -14.38
N LEU A 11 68.86 -7.49 -13.35
CA LEU A 11 68.65 -8.12 -12.05
C LEU A 11 67.45 -9.07 -12.13
N THR A 12 67.64 -10.30 -11.66
CA THR A 12 66.62 -11.35 -11.54
C THR A 12 65.63 -11.04 -10.42
N PRO A 13 64.36 -11.43 -10.59
CA PRO A 13 63.55 -11.86 -9.45
C PRO A 13 63.18 -13.34 -9.55
N THR A 14 63.49 -14.05 -8.48
CA THR A 14 63.22 -15.46 -8.20
C THR A 14 61.73 -15.74 -8.10
N THR A 15 61.29 -16.80 -8.80
CA THR A 15 59.99 -17.45 -8.71
C THR A 15 59.69 -17.97 -7.30
N LEU A 16 58.54 -17.62 -6.73
CA LEU A 16 57.93 -18.30 -5.59
C LEU A 16 56.49 -18.70 -5.90
N SER A 17 56.18 -19.96 -5.61
CA SER A 17 54.93 -20.69 -5.86
C SER A 17 53.74 -20.18 -5.02
N PRO A 18 52.48 -20.51 -5.40
CA PRO A 18 51.29 -19.94 -4.79
C PRO A 18 50.82 -20.75 -3.59
N LEU A 19 50.68 -20.10 -2.43
CA LEU A 19 49.90 -20.64 -1.30
C LEU A 19 49.34 -19.50 -0.43
N GLY A 20 48.03 -19.54 -0.20
CA GLY A 20 47.40 -18.79 0.89
C GLY A 20 46.33 -17.79 0.46
N SER A 21 45.09 -18.25 0.34
CA SER A 21 43.90 -17.41 0.55
C SER A 21 43.82 -17.02 2.03
N PRO A 22 43.64 -15.73 2.35
CA PRO A 22 42.37 -15.28 2.94
C PRO A 22 42.04 -13.86 2.45
N ARG A 23 40.80 -13.37 2.37
CA ARG A 23 39.79 -13.32 3.41
C ARG A 23 38.51 -12.90 2.68
N SER A 24 37.47 -13.70 2.82
CA SER A 24 36.11 -13.34 2.41
C SER A 24 35.77 -11.98 3.02
N LYS A 25 35.59 -10.97 2.16
CA LYS A 25 34.82 -9.79 2.55
C LYS A 25 33.43 -10.30 2.85
N LYS A 26 33.05 -10.33 4.12
CA LYS A 26 31.67 -10.56 4.55
C LYS A 26 30.83 -9.55 3.78
N SER A 27 30.04 -10.05 2.84
CA SER A 27 28.89 -9.35 2.34
C SER A 27 28.08 -8.92 3.56
N THR A 28 27.93 -7.63 3.77
CA THR A 28 26.81 -7.11 4.55
C THR A 28 25.58 -7.44 3.71
N ALA A 29 25.03 -8.64 3.91
CA ALA A 29 23.71 -8.97 3.40
C ALA A 29 22.78 -7.85 3.86
N ALA A 30 22.17 -7.15 2.91
CA ALA A 30 21.08 -6.23 3.21
C ALA A 30 20.07 -7.02 4.06
N VAL A 31 19.99 -6.67 5.34
CA VAL A 31 19.08 -7.32 6.29
C VAL A 31 17.69 -6.96 5.79
N ARG A 32 17.02 -7.91 5.12
CA ARG A 32 15.62 -7.74 4.75
C ARG A 32 14.85 -7.50 6.06
N PRO A 33 14.03 -6.44 6.13
CA PRO A 33 13.27 -6.18 7.34
C PRO A 33 12.32 -7.35 7.60
N GLU A 34 12.32 -7.88 8.82
CA GLU A 34 11.38 -8.91 9.23
C GLU A 34 9.95 -8.34 9.19
N ILE A 35 9.06 -9.01 8.45
CA ILE A 35 7.67 -8.56 8.27
C ILE A 35 6.91 -8.80 9.58
N THR A 36 6.58 -7.72 10.28
CA THR A 36 5.85 -7.71 11.57
C THR A 36 4.42 -7.18 11.39
N LEU A 37 3.90 -7.15 10.16
CA LEU A 37 2.57 -6.60 9.86
C LEU A 37 1.46 -7.41 10.54
N GLU A 38 0.56 -6.72 11.23
CA GLU A 38 -0.57 -7.31 11.94
C GLU A 38 -1.65 -7.80 10.96
N GLN A 39 -2.35 -8.88 11.28
CA GLN A 39 -3.54 -9.25 10.49
C GLN A 39 -4.66 -8.22 10.69
N PRO A 40 -5.41 -7.85 9.63
CA PRO A 40 -6.60 -7.02 9.75
C PRO A 40 -7.61 -7.63 10.74
N SER A 41 -8.35 -6.79 11.44
CA SER A 41 -9.39 -7.22 12.38
C SER A 41 -10.44 -8.03 11.64
N GLY A 42 -10.57 -9.32 11.99
CA GLY A 42 -11.55 -10.24 11.41
C GLY A 42 -13.00 -9.92 11.79
N LYS A 43 -13.51 -8.72 11.46
CA LYS A 43 -14.94 -8.37 11.57
C LYS A 43 -15.69 -8.83 10.31
N ASN A 44 -15.68 -10.12 10.04
CA ASN A 44 -16.64 -10.74 9.11
C ASN A 44 -17.34 -11.89 9.82
N LYS A 45 -18.58 -11.62 10.27
CA LYS A 45 -19.50 -12.63 10.77
C LYS A 45 -20.27 -13.23 9.59
N THR A 46 -20.30 -14.57 9.53
CA THR A 46 -21.13 -15.49 8.70
C THR A 46 -20.80 -15.58 7.20
N THR A 47 -20.68 -16.75 6.54
CA THR A 47 -21.17 -18.13 6.78
C THR A 47 -20.24 -19.21 6.20
N GLY A 48 -20.07 -20.34 6.91
CA GLY A 48 -19.99 -21.66 6.29
C GLY A 48 -18.63 -22.38 6.27
N SER A 49 -18.25 -23.01 7.39
CA SER A 49 -17.56 -24.31 7.33
C SER A 49 -17.83 -25.10 8.60
N LYS A 50 -18.37 -26.32 8.42
CA LYS A 50 -18.69 -27.26 9.50
C LYS A 50 -17.39 -27.94 9.94
N SER A 51 -17.05 -27.85 11.22
CA SER A 51 -16.28 -28.90 11.88
C SER A 51 -16.64 -28.96 13.36
N THR A 52 -16.53 -30.15 13.90
CA THR A 52 -17.31 -30.76 14.96
C THR A 52 -16.81 -30.45 16.38
N LYS A 53 -17.77 -30.24 17.28
CA LYS A 53 -17.77 -30.58 18.73
C LYS A 53 -16.65 -30.01 19.61
N LEU A 54 -17.03 -29.10 20.51
CA LEU A 54 -16.81 -29.30 21.95
C LEU A 54 -17.81 -28.46 22.75
N PHE A 55 -18.59 -29.17 23.56
CA PHE A 55 -19.58 -28.60 24.47
C PHE A 55 -18.87 -27.83 25.58
N ARG A 56 -19.24 -26.56 25.80
CA ARG A 56 -19.09 -25.94 27.10
C ARG A 56 -20.41 -25.29 27.50
N ARG A 57 -21.06 -26.00 28.42
CA ARG A 57 -22.33 -25.69 29.06
C ARG A 57 -22.08 -24.55 30.05
N VAL A 58 -22.64 -23.36 29.82
CA VAL A 58 -22.82 -22.37 30.89
C VAL A 58 -24.30 -22.04 30.95
N ARG A 59 -24.94 -22.57 32.00
CA ARG A 59 -26.25 -22.14 32.46
C ARG A 59 -26.07 -20.75 33.08
N SER A 60 -26.69 -19.72 32.51
CA SER A 60 -26.99 -18.51 33.29
C SER A 60 -28.48 -18.27 33.22
N VAL A 61 -29.03 -18.13 34.42
CA VAL A 61 -30.43 -18.21 34.77
C VAL A 61 -31.09 -16.88 34.42
N PHE A 62 -32.26 -16.97 33.80
CA PHE A 62 -33.20 -15.88 33.61
C PHE A 62 -33.40 -15.09 34.92
N ARG A 63 -33.16 -13.78 34.87
CA ARG A 63 -33.84 -12.83 35.74
C ARG A 63 -34.60 -11.84 34.85
N SER A 64 -35.87 -12.17 34.64
CA SER A 64 -36.95 -11.26 34.30
C SER A 64 -37.01 -10.15 35.38
N LEU A 65 -37.11 -8.86 35.09
CA LEU A 65 -38.24 -7.99 34.66
C LEU A 65 -37.77 -6.51 34.85
N PRO A 66 -38.50 -5.43 34.49
CA PRO A 66 -39.55 -5.21 33.50
C PRO A 66 -39.29 -3.99 32.57
N ILE A 67 -40.22 -3.77 31.63
CA ILE A 67 -40.37 -2.66 30.68
C ILE A 67 -40.71 -1.34 31.39
N MET A 68 -39.95 -0.27 31.13
CA MET A 68 -40.40 1.13 31.23
C MET A 68 -39.80 1.93 30.06
N SER A 69 -40.66 2.71 29.39
CA SER A 69 -40.44 3.35 28.09
C SER A 69 -39.98 4.83 28.25
N PRO A 70 -39.83 5.64 27.17
CA PRO A 70 -38.65 6.48 26.92
C PRO A 70 -38.80 7.94 27.38
N MET A 71 -37.69 8.69 27.46
CA MET A 71 -37.74 10.15 27.49
C MET A 71 -36.60 10.76 26.67
N CYS A 72 -36.95 11.22 25.48
CA CYS A 72 -36.13 12.12 24.68
C CYS A 72 -35.97 13.45 25.43
N LYS A 73 -34.73 13.91 25.61
CA LYS A 73 -34.40 15.30 25.94
C LYS A 73 -33.21 15.75 25.11
N PHE A 74 -33.44 16.71 24.23
CA PHE A 74 -32.48 17.63 23.62
C PHE A 74 -33.00 19.05 23.89
N PRO A 75 -32.23 20.14 23.66
CA PRO A 75 -30.78 20.37 23.77
C PRO A 75 -30.50 21.63 24.65
N VAL A 76 -29.24 22.07 24.83
CA VAL A 76 -28.80 23.50 24.83
C VAL A 76 -27.27 23.56 24.99
N GLY A 77 -26.62 24.31 24.09
CA GLY A 77 -25.45 25.15 24.45
C GLY A 77 -24.09 24.73 23.87
N GLY A 78 -23.71 25.29 22.73
CA GLY A 78 -22.33 25.26 22.24
C GLY A 78 -22.17 25.70 20.79
N THR A 79 -22.13 27.00 20.54
CA THR A 79 -21.65 27.58 19.28
C THR A 79 -20.17 27.25 19.07
N ARG A 80 -19.82 26.55 17.99
CA ARG A 80 -18.55 26.69 17.24
C ARG A 80 -18.54 25.83 15.96
N LEU A 81 -18.58 26.56 14.85
CA LEU A 81 -17.98 26.31 13.54
C LEU A 81 -18.10 24.92 12.91
N HIS A 82 -19.10 24.79 12.02
CA HIS A 82 -19.04 24.12 10.72
C HIS A 82 -18.07 22.93 10.58
N GLU A 83 -18.34 21.87 11.32
CA GLU A 83 -17.68 20.59 11.11
C GLU A 83 -18.47 19.78 10.08
N ASN A 84 -18.18 20.03 8.79
CA ASN A 84 -18.62 19.19 7.67
C ASN A 84 -17.81 17.89 7.58
N HIS A 85 -17.41 17.32 8.71
CA HIS A 85 -16.94 15.94 8.74
C HIS A 85 -18.18 15.06 8.56
N VAL A 86 -18.21 14.25 7.51
CA VAL A 86 -19.21 13.22 7.36
C VAL A 86 -19.01 12.26 8.55
N HIS A 87 -19.86 12.34 9.57
CA HIS A 87 -19.70 11.56 10.81
C HIS A 87 -20.12 10.08 10.66
N GLY A 88 -19.74 9.43 9.56
CA GLY A 88 -20.19 8.07 9.23
C GLY A 88 -19.14 7.15 8.61
N GLY A 89 -18.00 7.67 8.15
CA GLY A 89 -16.95 6.85 7.57
C GLY A 89 -16.03 6.19 8.59
N THR A 90 -15.41 5.07 8.19
CA THR A 90 -14.35 4.42 8.97
C THR A 90 -13.00 4.96 8.54
N ARG A 91 -12.16 5.39 9.48
CA ARG A 91 -10.79 5.83 9.16
C ARG A 91 -9.93 4.62 8.78
N VAL A 92 -9.22 4.73 7.66
CA VAL A 92 -8.24 3.74 7.16
C VAL A 92 -6.94 4.44 6.76
N THR A 93 -5.90 3.68 6.45
CA THR A 93 -4.61 4.18 5.95
C THR A 93 -4.48 3.84 4.47
N GLY A 94 -4.28 4.83 3.62
CA GLY A 94 -4.02 4.65 2.19
C GLY A 94 -2.58 5.01 1.86
N THR A 95 -1.92 4.18 1.06
CA THR A 95 -0.56 4.43 0.55
C THR A 95 -0.57 4.33 -0.97
N LEU A 96 -0.25 5.43 -1.65
CA LEU A 96 0.14 5.44 -3.06
C LEU A 96 1.64 5.20 -3.13
N PHE A 97 2.09 4.24 -3.94
CA PHE A 97 3.51 3.96 -4.08
C PHE A 97 3.86 3.38 -5.45
N GLY A 98 5.10 3.59 -5.87
CA GLY A 98 5.63 3.06 -7.12
C GLY A 98 6.82 3.86 -7.63
N TYR A 99 7.45 3.33 -8.67
CA TYR A 99 8.52 4.03 -9.38
C TYR A 99 7.93 5.12 -10.26
N ARG A 100 8.66 6.23 -10.41
CA ARG A 100 8.17 7.44 -11.10
C ARG A 100 7.61 7.18 -12.50
N LYS A 101 8.24 6.29 -13.27
CA LYS A 101 7.87 5.96 -14.66
C LYS A 101 6.92 4.76 -14.78
N THR A 102 6.60 4.07 -13.69
CA THR A 102 5.71 2.90 -13.69
C THR A 102 4.30 3.28 -13.25
N ARG A 103 3.37 2.34 -13.39
CA ARG A 103 2.02 2.46 -12.83
C ARG A 103 2.06 2.59 -11.31
N VAL A 104 1.12 3.36 -10.76
CA VAL A 104 0.99 3.55 -9.32
C VAL A 104 0.22 2.40 -8.68
N ASN A 105 0.67 2.01 -7.50
CA ASN A 105 -0.02 1.06 -6.63
C ASN A 105 -0.72 1.81 -5.50
N LEU A 106 -1.94 1.41 -5.19
CA LEU A 106 -2.71 1.88 -4.04
C LEU A 106 -2.90 0.73 -3.06
N ALA A 107 -2.30 0.83 -1.88
CA ALA A 107 -2.58 -0.05 -0.74
C ALA A 107 -3.53 0.63 0.24
N VAL A 108 -4.54 -0.09 0.71
CA VAL A 108 -5.41 0.31 1.82
C VAL A 108 -5.19 -0.66 2.97
N GLN A 109 -4.89 -0.13 4.15
CA GLN A 109 -4.71 -0.86 5.40
C GLN A 109 -5.72 -0.36 6.45
N GLU A 110 -6.16 -1.22 7.37
CA GLU A 110 -6.99 -0.78 8.49
C GLU A 110 -6.24 0.23 9.37
N ASN A 111 -4.96 -0.02 9.60
CA ASN A 111 -4.04 0.88 10.27
C ASN A 111 -2.63 0.77 9.63
N PRO A 112 -1.71 1.70 9.87
CA PRO A 112 -0.39 1.72 9.22
C PRO A 112 0.45 0.43 9.40
N ARG A 113 0.13 -0.38 10.41
CA ARG A 113 0.84 -1.59 10.83
C ARG A 113 0.19 -2.89 10.38
N SER A 114 -1.02 -2.85 9.81
CA SER A 114 -1.71 -4.07 9.38
C SER A 114 -1.32 -4.50 7.97
N LEU A 115 -1.62 -5.73 7.56
CA LEU A 115 -1.55 -6.11 6.16
C LEU A 115 -2.55 -5.28 5.32
N PRO A 116 -2.28 -5.05 4.02
CA PRO A 116 -3.24 -4.42 3.13
C PRO A 116 -4.53 -5.24 3.00
N ILE A 117 -5.68 -4.59 3.21
CA ILE A 117 -7.00 -5.16 2.94
C ILE A 117 -7.40 -5.02 1.46
N LEU A 118 -6.77 -4.10 0.74
CA LEU A 118 -6.93 -3.87 -0.69
C LEU A 118 -5.59 -3.41 -1.27
N LEU A 119 -5.23 -3.99 -2.42
CA LEU A 119 -4.08 -3.55 -3.21
C LEU A 119 -4.48 -3.47 -4.68
N LEU A 120 -4.36 -2.28 -5.24
CA LEU A 120 -4.68 -1.99 -6.64
C LEU A 120 -3.45 -1.53 -7.39
N GLU A 121 -3.36 -1.95 -8.65
CA GLU A 121 -2.48 -1.35 -9.64
C GLU A 121 -3.32 -0.50 -10.59
N LEU A 122 -3.05 0.81 -10.65
CA LEU A 122 -3.82 1.75 -11.45
C LEU A 122 -3.06 2.08 -12.74
N ALA A 123 -3.75 2.15 -13.87
CA ALA A 123 -3.19 2.53 -15.18
C ALA A 123 -2.75 4.02 -15.30
N ILE A 124 -2.30 4.63 -14.20
CA ILE A 124 -1.76 5.99 -14.15
C ILE A 124 -0.28 5.90 -13.75
N PRO A 125 0.65 6.55 -14.48
CA PRO A 125 2.04 6.63 -14.05
C PRO A 125 2.18 7.33 -12.69
N THR A 126 2.98 6.78 -11.77
CA THR A 126 3.16 7.30 -10.41
C THR A 126 3.57 8.76 -10.40
N GLY A 127 4.57 9.13 -11.20
CA GLY A 127 5.05 10.51 -11.30
C GLY A 127 3.97 11.49 -11.79
N LYS A 128 3.07 11.03 -12.66
CA LYS A 128 1.94 11.84 -13.15
C LYS A 128 0.90 12.04 -12.05
N LEU A 129 0.49 10.98 -11.36
CA LEU A 129 -0.51 11.09 -10.30
C LEU A 129 -0.03 12.01 -9.17
N LEU A 130 1.23 11.86 -8.74
CA LEU A 130 1.80 12.71 -7.69
C LEU A 130 1.94 14.18 -8.14
N GLN A 131 2.22 14.42 -9.41
CA GLN A 131 2.21 15.77 -9.98
C GLN A 131 0.79 16.36 -9.97
N ASP A 132 -0.21 15.61 -10.41
CA ASP A 132 -1.60 16.05 -10.46
C ASP A 132 -2.11 16.42 -9.05
N LEU A 133 -1.73 15.63 -8.03
CA LEU A 133 -2.01 15.91 -6.62
C LEU A 133 -1.35 17.19 -6.11
N GLY A 134 -0.14 17.51 -6.58
CA GLY A 134 0.53 18.76 -6.22
C GLY A 134 -0.06 20.01 -6.88
N VAL A 135 -0.84 19.85 -7.96
CA VAL A 135 -1.52 20.96 -8.66
C VAL A 135 -2.90 21.23 -8.07
N GLY A 136 -3.59 20.20 -7.59
CA GLY A 136 -4.89 20.36 -6.95
C GLY A 136 -5.65 19.06 -6.75
N LEU A 137 -6.99 19.17 -6.73
CA LEU A 137 -7.86 18.05 -6.39
C LEU A 137 -7.85 16.97 -7.48
N VAL A 138 -7.61 15.72 -7.08
CA VAL A 138 -7.68 14.55 -7.94
C VAL A 138 -8.86 13.67 -7.54
N ARG A 139 -9.68 13.30 -8.53
CA ARG A 139 -10.82 12.40 -8.39
C ARG A 139 -10.60 11.16 -9.24
N ILE A 140 -10.51 10.02 -8.58
CA ILE A 140 -10.37 8.72 -9.23
C ILE A 140 -11.71 8.00 -9.13
N ALA A 141 -12.31 7.61 -10.25
CA ALA A 141 -13.45 6.71 -10.28
C ALA A 141 -13.05 5.36 -10.86
N LEU A 142 -13.45 4.29 -10.18
CA LEU A 142 -13.24 2.89 -10.50
C LEU A 142 -14.62 2.28 -10.73
N GLU A 143 -14.97 2.13 -12.01
CA GLU A 143 -16.29 1.68 -12.45
C GLU A 143 -16.27 0.21 -12.88
N CYS A 144 -17.27 -0.56 -12.48
CA CYS A 144 -17.48 -1.93 -12.94
C CYS A 144 -18.96 -2.14 -13.28
N GLU A 145 -19.25 -3.10 -14.15
CA GLU A 145 -20.64 -3.38 -14.57
C GLU A 145 -21.39 -4.20 -13.52
N LYS A 146 -22.68 -3.89 -13.35
CA LYS A 146 -23.58 -4.65 -12.48
C LYS A 146 -24.08 -5.92 -13.15
N LYS A 147 -23.68 -7.08 -12.61
CA LYS A 147 -24.28 -8.36 -12.99
C LYS A 147 -25.43 -8.75 -12.04
N PRO A 148 -26.59 -9.22 -12.55
CA PRO A 148 -27.79 -9.47 -11.74
C PRO A 148 -27.61 -10.47 -10.58
N SER A 149 -26.69 -11.42 -10.70
CA SER A 149 -26.44 -12.49 -9.73
C SER A 149 -25.22 -12.24 -8.82
N GLU A 150 -24.53 -11.12 -8.98
CA GLU A 150 -23.19 -10.90 -8.43
C GLU A 150 -23.23 -10.48 -6.97
N LYS A 151 -22.82 -11.37 -6.06
CA LYS A 151 -22.72 -11.14 -4.61
C LYS A 151 -21.36 -10.58 -4.17
N THR A 152 -20.46 -10.32 -5.11
CA THR A 152 -19.13 -9.76 -4.88
C THR A 152 -19.25 -8.38 -4.23
N LYS A 153 -18.49 -8.13 -3.15
CA LYS A 153 -18.39 -6.78 -2.59
C LYS A 153 -17.67 -5.89 -3.59
N ILE A 154 -17.98 -4.61 -3.64
CA ILE A 154 -17.40 -3.74 -4.66
C ILE A 154 -15.87 -3.68 -4.62
N ILE A 155 -15.25 -3.77 -3.44
CA ILE A 155 -13.79 -3.81 -3.26
C ILE A 155 -13.16 -5.19 -3.60
N ASP A 156 -14.00 -6.20 -3.81
CA ASP A 156 -13.59 -7.57 -4.15
C ASP A 156 -13.66 -7.85 -5.65
N GLU A 157 -14.13 -6.89 -6.45
CA GLU A 157 -14.05 -6.98 -7.90
C GLU A 157 -12.58 -7.09 -8.35
N PRO A 158 -12.30 -7.83 -9.43
CA PRO A 158 -10.93 -8.03 -9.90
C PRO A 158 -10.40 -6.83 -10.70
N ILE A 159 -11.30 -6.09 -11.36
CA ILE A 159 -10.93 -5.03 -12.31
C ILE A 159 -12.03 -3.96 -12.39
N TRP A 160 -11.62 -2.73 -12.60
CA TRP A 160 -12.50 -1.59 -12.85
C TRP A 160 -11.98 -0.75 -14.01
N ALA A 161 -12.88 -0.15 -14.79
CA ALA A 161 -12.55 0.95 -15.66
C ALA A 161 -12.13 2.16 -14.81
N LEU A 162 -10.96 2.71 -15.11
CA LEU A 162 -10.35 3.79 -14.34
C LEU A 162 -10.59 5.13 -15.04
N TYR A 163 -11.15 6.08 -14.31
CA TYR A 163 -11.32 7.46 -14.71
C TYR A 163 -10.58 8.37 -13.74
N CYS A 164 -9.77 9.27 -14.26
CA CYS A 164 -9.09 10.31 -13.48
C CYS A 164 -9.63 11.66 -13.92
N ASN A 165 -10.22 12.42 -12.98
CA ASN A 165 -10.86 13.72 -13.24
C ASN A 165 -11.84 13.67 -14.44
N GLY A 166 -12.66 12.61 -14.51
CA GLY A 166 -13.65 12.40 -15.57
C GLY A 166 -13.09 11.86 -16.89
N LYS A 167 -11.77 11.70 -17.03
CA LYS A 167 -11.14 11.16 -18.24
C LYS A 167 -10.75 9.69 -18.05
N LYS A 168 -11.22 8.82 -18.96
CA LYS A 168 -10.84 7.41 -18.97
C LYS A 168 -9.32 7.28 -19.12
N SER A 169 -8.71 6.65 -18.13
CA SER A 169 -7.24 6.53 -17.98
C SER A 169 -6.76 5.08 -18.00
N GLY A 170 -7.66 4.11 -18.28
CA GLY A 170 -7.33 2.70 -18.43
C GLY A 170 -8.14 1.85 -17.45
N TYR A 171 -7.45 1.00 -16.69
CA TYR A 171 -8.06 0.10 -15.70
C TYR A 171 -7.35 0.19 -14.35
N GLY A 172 -8.09 -0.08 -13.28
CA GLY A 172 -7.56 -0.45 -11.98
C GLY A 172 -7.70 -1.95 -11.80
N VAL A 173 -6.64 -2.64 -11.36
CA VAL A 173 -6.63 -4.10 -11.21
C VAL A 173 -6.34 -4.45 -9.77
N LYS A 174 -7.20 -5.28 -9.16
CA LYS A 174 -6.95 -5.85 -7.84
C LYS A 174 -5.92 -6.97 -7.95
N ARG A 175 -4.93 -6.95 -7.08
CA ARG A 175 -3.89 -7.98 -7.01
C ARG A 175 -3.58 -8.36 -5.57
N GLN A 176 -2.95 -9.52 -5.41
CA GLN A 176 -2.42 -9.93 -4.10
C GLN A 176 -1.11 -9.17 -3.81
N PRO A 177 -0.83 -8.84 -2.54
CA PRO A 177 0.47 -8.28 -2.15
C PRO A 177 1.61 -9.25 -2.47
N THR A 178 2.64 -8.74 -3.14
CA THR A 178 3.91 -9.44 -3.34
C THR A 178 4.82 -9.23 -2.13
N GLU A 179 5.92 -9.99 -2.07
CA GLU A 179 6.95 -9.78 -1.05
C GLU A 179 7.50 -8.35 -1.06
N GLU A 180 7.68 -7.75 -2.24
CA GLU A 180 8.15 -6.37 -2.39
C GLU A 180 7.15 -5.37 -1.79
N ASP A 181 5.85 -5.57 -2.02
CA ASP A 181 4.80 -4.73 -1.42
C ASP A 181 4.83 -4.84 0.11
N LEU A 182 5.00 -6.05 0.65
CA LEU A 182 5.06 -6.25 2.09
C LEU A 182 6.30 -5.59 2.71
N VAL A 183 7.44 -5.62 2.03
CA VAL A 183 8.65 -4.88 2.43
C VAL A 183 8.38 -3.37 2.43
N VAL A 184 7.71 -2.83 1.41
CA VAL A 184 7.30 -1.41 1.39
C VAL A 184 6.39 -1.09 2.57
N MET A 185 5.37 -1.92 2.84
CA MET A 185 4.47 -1.73 3.97
C MET A 185 5.22 -1.81 5.32
N GLN A 186 6.20 -2.71 5.44
CA GLN A 186 7.02 -2.87 6.64
C GLN A 186 7.93 -1.65 6.87
N MET A 187 8.56 -1.10 5.82
CA MET A 187 9.36 0.13 5.95
C MET A 187 8.51 1.32 6.38
N LEU A 188 7.26 1.37 5.93
CA LEU A 188 6.30 2.42 6.28
C LEU A 188 5.56 2.16 7.59
N HIS A 189 5.88 1.10 8.33
CA HIS A 189 5.16 0.68 9.54
C HIS A 189 5.03 1.78 10.60
N ALA A 190 6.06 2.63 10.77
CA ALA A 190 6.05 3.76 11.69
C ALA A 190 5.50 5.07 11.08
N VAL A 191 5.26 5.10 9.77
CA VAL A 191 4.77 6.27 9.05
C VAL A 191 3.25 6.25 9.06
N SER A 192 2.64 7.20 9.77
CA SER A 192 1.18 7.36 9.78
C SER A 192 0.68 8.16 8.58
N MET A 193 1.37 9.26 8.25
CA MET A 193 1.11 10.14 7.11
C MET A 193 2.44 10.71 6.61
N GLY A 194 2.49 11.10 5.33
CA GLY A 194 3.64 11.77 4.72
C GLY A 194 3.96 11.23 3.33
N ALA A 195 4.87 11.91 2.64
CA ALA A 195 5.37 11.50 1.33
C ALA A 195 6.89 11.43 1.36
N GLY A 196 7.47 10.56 0.54
CA GLY A 196 8.92 10.40 0.48
C GLY A 196 9.38 9.39 -0.56
N VAL A 197 10.67 9.06 -0.49
CA VAL A 197 11.31 8.02 -1.29
C VAL A 197 11.79 6.90 -0.38
N LEU A 198 11.68 5.66 -0.86
CA LEU A 198 12.14 4.46 -0.16
C LEU A 198 13.31 3.85 -0.94
N PRO A 199 14.42 3.50 -0.25
CA PRO A 199 15.53 2.79 -0.85
C PRO A 199 15.18 1.30 -0.98
N VAL A 200 14.30 0.96 -1.93
CA VAL A 200 14.01 -0.44 -2.26
C VAL A 200 15.15 -0.94 -3.15
N SER A 201 16.15 -1.56 -2.52
CA SER A 201 17.29 -2.15 -3.22
C SER A 201 16.79 -3.21 -4.20
N SER A 202 17.05 -3.03 -5.49
CA SER A 202 16.88 -4.04 -6.55
C SER A 202 17.94 -5.14 -6.41
N SER A 203 17.94 -5.87 -5.29
CA SER A 203 18.95 -6.87 -4.96
C SER A 203 18.80 -8.18 -5.77
N THR A 204 18.48 -8.10 -7.06
CA THR A 204 18.38 -9.27 -7.94
C THR A 204 18.93 -9.00 -9.36
N THR A 205 19.66 -7.90 -9.58
CA THR A 205 20.29 -7.67 -10.90
C THR A 205 21.71 -7.17 -10.77
N GLU A 206 22.57 -7.92 -10.07
CA GLU A 206 24.03 -7.76 -10.17
C GLU A 206 24.76 -9.04 -10.62
N GLN A 207 24.04 -10.06 -11.10
CA GLN A 207 24.67 -11.23 -11.73
C GLN A 207 23.81 -11.76 -12.87
N SER A 208 23.74 -11.02 -13.98
CA SER A 208 23.55 -11.55 -15.34
C SER A 208 23.64 -10.39 -16.31
N GLY A 209 24.74 -10.30 -17.05
CA GLY A 209 24.80 -9.45 -18.23
C GLY A 209 23.75 -9.93 -19.24
N GLY A 210 22.78 -9.08 -19.56
CA GLY A 210 21.73 -9.38 -20.54
C GLY A 210 20.52 -8.48 -20.34
N GLY A 211 20.30 -7.56 -21.28
CA GLY A 211 19.32 -6.49 -21.19
C GLY A 211 17.90 -6.93 -20.84
N GLY A 212 17.27 -6.18 -19.92
CA GLY A 212 15.89 -6.38 -19.52
C GLY A 212 15.48 -5.46 -18.38
N GLY A 213 15.22 -4.19 -18.69
CA GLY A 213 14.37 -3.28 -17.90
C GLY A 213 14.63 -3.20 -16.40
N GLN A 214 15.82 -2.76 -15.99
CA GLN A 214 16.00 -2.24 -14.63
C GLN A 214 14.95 -1.16 -14.36
N GLN A 215 14.19 -1.33 -13.28
CA GLN A 215 13.30 -0.29 -12.75
C GLN A 215 14.19 0.84 -12.22
N GLU A 216 14.62 1.69 -13.15
CA GLU A 216 15.60 2.75 -12.94
C GLU A 216 14.92 3.92 -12.24
N GLY A 217 14.92 3.92 -10.90
CA GLY A 217 14.51 5.05 -10.09
C GLY A 217 14.23 4.72 -8.63
N ASP A 218 14.12 5.75 -7.80
CA ASP A 218 13.70 5.61 -6.41
C ASP A 218 12.19 5.29 -6.34
N LEU A 219 11.81 4.42 -5.39
CA LEU A 219 10.41 4.14 -5.12
C LEU A 219 9.82 5.30 -4.32
N THR A 220 8.89 6.03 -4.92
CA THR A 220 8.17 7.12 -4.25
C THR A 220 6.93 6.60 -3.53
N TYR A 221 6.55 7.24 -2.43
CA TYR A 221 5.30 6.97 -1.75
C TYR A 221 4.61 8.24 -1.24
N MET A 222 3.30 8.15 -1.07
CA MET A 222 2.47 9.10 -0.35
C MET A 222 1.48 8.32 0.50
N ARG A 223 1.51 8.54 1.82
CA ARG A 223 0.65 7.90 2.79
C ARG A 223 -0.22 8.94 3.48
N ALA A 224 -1.50 8.64 3.61
CA ALA A 224 -2.47 9.50 4.28
C ALA A 224 -3.54 8.67 4.99
N HIS A 225 -4.27 9.33 5.88
CA HIS A 225 -5.52 8.76 6.37
C HIS A 225 -6.63 9.02 5.35
N PHE A 226 -7.53 8.05 5.24
CA PHE A 226 -8.73 8.19 4.43
C PHE A 226 -9.95 7.95 5.29
N GLU A 227 -10.99 8.75 5.08
CA GLU A 227 -12.33 8.42 5.50
C GLU A 227 -12.96 7.48 4.45
N ARG A 228 -13.21 6.24 4.85
CA ARG A 228 -13.89 5.22 4.05
C ARG A 228 -15.39 5.28 4.31
N VAL A 229 -16.16 5.65 3.30
CA VAL A 229 -17.63 5.74 3.33
C VAL A 229 -18.22 4.66 2.45
N ILE A 230 -19.01 3.76 3.03
CA ILE A 230 -19.76 2.75 2.28
C ILE A 230 -21.14 3.33 1.98
N GLY A 231 -21.38 3.73 0.73
CA GLY A 231 -22.67 4.29 0.32
C GLY A 231 -23.74 3.21 0.15
N SER A 232 -23.37 2.11 -0.51
CA SER A 232 -24.25 0.96 -0.74
C SER A 232 -23.43 -0.31 -1.02
N ARG A 233 -24.10 -1.41 -1.39
CA ARG A 233 -23.41 -2.60 -1.92
C ARG A 233 -22.66 -2.34 -3.23
N ASP A 234 -23.07 -1.30 -3.94
CA ASP A 234 -22.60 -0.93 -5.28
C ASP A 234 -21.76 0.35 -5.26
N SER A 235 -21.47 0.91 -4.08
CA SER A 235 -20.67 2.12 -3.98
C SER A 235 -19.88 2.23 -2.67
N GLU A 236 -18.60 2.54 -2.81
CA GLU A 236 -17.69 2.80 -1.70
C GLU A 236 -16.77 3.95 -2.07
N THR A 237 -16.47 4.84 -1.13
CA THR A 237 -15.68 6.04 -1.38
C THR A 237 -14.61 6.24 -0.31
N TYR A 238 -13.45 6.71 -0.73
CA TYR A 238 -12.32 7.01 0.13
C TYR A 238 -11.96 8.48 -0.06
N TYR A 239 -12.14 9.28 0.98
CA TYR A 239 -11.77 10.69 1.00
C TYR A 239 -10.46 10.85 1.75
N MET A 240 -9.43 11.40 1.11
CA MET A 240 -8.16 11.67 1.78
C MET A 240 -8.36 12.76 2.83
N MET A 241 -7.88 12.50 4.04
CA MET A 241 -8.00 13.42 5.17
C MET A 241 -6.82 14.39 5.17
N ASN A 242 -7.13 15.67 5.24
CA ASN A 242 -6.10 16.70 5.39
C ASN A 242 -5.76 16.88 6.87
N PRO A 243 -4.47 16.85 7.25
CA PRO A 243 -4.07 17.06 8.64
C PRO A 243 -4.43 18.47 9.13
N ASP A 244 -4.47 19.45 8.21
CA ASP A 244 -4.70 20.86 8.52
C ASP A 244 -6.17 21.25 8.60
N GLY A 245 -7.10 20.33 8.29
CA GLY A 245 -8.55 20.49 8.47
C GLY A 245 -9.26 21.58 7.63
N ASN A 246 -8.51 22.45 6.94
CA ASN A 246 -9.06 23.68 6.35
C ASN A 246 -9.40 23.57 4.86
N SER A 247 -9.07 22.45 4.21
CA SER A 247 -9.25 22.21 2.78
C SER A 247 -10.03 20.91 2.54
N GLY A 248 -10.82 20.84 1.47
CA GLY A 248 -11.46 19.58 1.03
C GLY A 248 -10.44 18.51 0.61
N PRO A 249 -10.86 17.25 0.41
CA PRO A 249 -9.93 16.13 0.19
C PRO A 249 -9.13 16.31 -1.10
N GLU A 250 -7.80 16.36 -1.01
CA GLU A 250 -6.94 16.51 -2.22
C GLU A 250 -7.04 15.31 -3.16
N LEU A 251 -7.38 14.14 -2.60
CA LEU A 251 -7.66 12.92 -3.34
C LEU A 251 -8.99 12.31 -2.89
N SER A 252 -9.86 12.01 -3.84
CA SER A 252 -11.07 11.21 -3.62
C SER A 252 -11.08 10.01 -4.56
N ILE A 253 -11.37 8.82 -4.04
CA ILE A 253 -11.42 7.57 -4.80
C ILE A 253 -12.81 6.96 -4.66
N PHE A 254 -13.51 6.79 -5.77
CA PHE A 254 -14.86 6.27 -5.85
C PHE A 254 -14.82 4.89 -6.50
N PHE A 255 -15.37 3.89 -5.83
CA PHE A 255 -15.72 2.61 -6.43
C PHE A 255 -17.21 2.66 -6.71
N VAL A 256 -17.60 2.45 -7.96
CA VAL A 256 -19.00 2.47 -8.39
C VAL A 256 -19.30 1.27 -9.27
N ARG A 257 -20.43 0.61 -9.01
CA ARG A 257 -20.98 -0.41 -9.89
C ARG A 257 -22.14 0.21 -10.67
N VAL A 258 -22.01 0.27 -11.99
CA VAL A 258 -22.96 0.91 -12.92
C VAL A 258 -23.82 -0.12 -13.65
#